data_AF-A0A5K7XBT5-F1
#
_entry.id   AF-A0A5K7XBT5-F1
#
_cell.length_a   1.000
_cell.length_b   1.000
_cell.length_c   1.000
_cell.angle_alpha   90.00
_cell.angle_beta   90.00
_cell.angle_gamma   90.00
#
_symmetry.space_group_name_H-M   'P 1'
#
loop_
_entity.id
_entity.type
_entity.pdbx_description
1 polymer ?
#
loop_
_entity_poly.entity_id
_entity_poly.type
_entity_poly.pdbx_seq_one_letter_code
_entity_poly.pdbx_strand_id
1 'polypeptide(L)'
;MGSVEPLTISGMEIYAAHLRRLLGVKFQIQSLELVDLQSYVSARAKDPGIRGRRVSPATIKKDIVTLRTVWNWAVQSALLCKPFPGRGLRFPKLEEKAPFQTIAEIERRVQRGGLTKAQNADLCLVASSFQGSNQNHHRTPFH
;
A
#
# COMPACT_ATOMS: atom_id res chain seq x y z
N MET A 1 6.92 -26.81 -5.61
CA MET A 1 5.71 -25.95 -5.62
C MET A 1 5.87 -24.91 -4.54
N GLY A 2 5.95 -23.63 -4.90
CA GLY A 2 6.20 -22.54 -3.94
C GLY A 2 4.97 -22.24 -3.09
N SER A 3 5.09 -22.40 -1.77
CA SER A 3 4.09 -21.99 -0.80
C SER A 3 3.93 -20.48 -0.85
N VAL A 4 2.72 -19.99 -1.16
CA VAL A 4 2.42 -18.56 -1.20
C VAL A 4 2.23 -18.09 0.25
N GLU A 5 3.07 -17.17 0.71
CA GLU A 5 3.06 -16.69 2.10
C GLU A 5 1.68 -16.14 2.53
N PRO A 6 1.21 -16.39 3.76
CA PRO A 6 -0.11 -15.95 4.26
C PRO A 6 -0.39 -14.44 4.16
N LEU A 7 0.66 -13.62 4.21
CA LEU A 7 0.58 -12.15 4.01
C LEU A 7 0.14 -11.76 2.59
N THR A 8 0.27 -12.68 1.62
CA THR A 8 -0.16 -12.50 0.24
C THR A 8 -1.66 -12.71 0.10
N ILE A 9 -2.24 -13.66 0.84
CA ILE A 9 -3.66 -14.04 0.73
C ILE A 9 -4.55 -12.93 1.31
N SER A 10 -4.22 -12.42 2.49
CA SER A 10 -4.97 -11.31 3.11
C SER A 10 -4.94 -10.03 2.25
N GLY A 11 -3.82 -9.76 1.59
CA GLY A 11 -3.72 -8.69 0.60
C GLY A 11 -4.64 -8.92 -0.60
N MET A 12 -4.72 -10.15 -1.13
CA MET A 12 -5.58 -10.49 -2.27
C MET A 12 -7.08 -10.32 -1.95
N GLU A 13 -7.52 -10.64 -0.74
CA GLU A 13 -8.91 -10.41 -0.32
C GLU A 13 -9.28 -8.92 -0.31
N ILE A 14 -8.37 -8.08 0.18
CA ILE A 14 -8.51 -6.62 0.19
C ILE A 14 -8.61 -6.09 -1.25
N TYR A 15 -7.74 -6.54 -2.14
CA TYR A 15 -7.78 -6.12 -3.55
C TYR A 15 -9.09 -6.57 -4.23
N ALA A 16 -9.56 -7.79 -3.95
CA ALA A 16 -10.83 -8.28 -4.44
C ALA A 16 -12.04 -7.48 -3.89
N ALA A 17 -11.98 -7.02 -2.65
CA ALA A 17 -12.99 -6.15 -2.07
C ALA A 17 -13.02 -4.77 -2.76
N HIS A 18 -11.86 -4.18 -3.06
CA HIS A 18 -11.81 -2.91 -3.80
C HIS A 18 -12.42 -3.02 -5.19
N LEU A 19 -12.11 -4.10 -5.91
CA LEU A 19 -12.65 -4.35 -7.25
C LEU A 19 -14.16 -4.53 -7.21
N ARG A 20 -14.68 -5.34 -6.29
CA ARG A 20 -16.13 -5.54 -6.11
C ARG A 20 -16.86 -4.26 -5.74
N ARG A 21 -16.26 -3.41 -4.89
CA ARG A 21 -16.84 -2.12 -4.50
C ARG A 21 -16.95 -1.15 -5.69
N LEU A 22 -15.93 -1.12 -6.55
CA LEU A 22 -15.83 -0.09 -7.60
C LEU A 22 -16.40 -0.53 -8.95
N LEU A 23 -16.30 -1.81 -9.33
CA LEU A 23 -16.91 -2.35 -10.54
C LEU A 23 -18.37 -2.78 -10.30
N GLY A 24 -18.72 -3.06 -9.04
CA GLY A 24 -20.05 -3.52 -8.64
C GLY A 24 -20.13 -5.04 -8.49
N VAL A 25 -20.96 -5.50 -7.55
CA VAL A 25 -21.09 -6.93 -7.21
C VAL A 25 -21.71 -7.75 -8.35
N LYS A 26 -22.53 -7.11 -9.20
CA LYS A 26 -23.19 -7.74 -10.36
C LYS A 26 -22.40 -7.60 -11.67
N PHE A 27 -21.19 -7.04 -11.61
CA PHE A 27 -20.38 -6.81 -12.80
C PHE A 27 -20.03 -8.13 -13.48
N GLN A 28 -20.32 -8.25 -14.77
CA GLN A 28 -19.92 -9.42 -15.55
C GLN A 28 -18.43 -9.33 -15.86
N ILE A 29 -17.62 -10.11 -15.16
CA ILE A 29 -16.15 -10.02 -15.31
C ILE A 29 -15.67 -10.28 -16.74
N GLN A 30 -16.43 -11.05 -17.53
CA GLN A 30 -16.12 -11.34 -18.94
C GLN A 30 -16.27 -10.15 -19.89
N SER A 31 -17.07 -9.14 -19.49
CA SER A 31 -17.27 -7.90 -20.24
C SER A 31 -16.32 -6.79 -19.77
N LEU A 32 -15.33 -7.09 -18.92
CA LEU A 32 -14.35 -6.12 -18.49
C LEU A 32 -13.61 -5.54 -19.70
N GLU A 33 -13.58 -4.21 -19.78
CA GLU A 33 -12.84 -3.48 -20.80
C GLU A 33 -11.83 -2.50 -20.19
N LEU A 34 -10.99 -1.92 -21.05
CA LEU A 34 -10.00 -0.93 -20.64
C LEU A 34 -10.64 0.28 -19.93
N VAL A 35 -11.83 0.69 -20.37
CA VAL A 35 -12.56 1.84 -19.79
C VAL A 35 -12.98 1.58 -18.34
N ASP A 36 -13.37 0.34 -18.02
CA ASP A 36 -13.73 -0.05 -16.66
C ASP A 36 -12.49 -0.03 -15.76
N LEU A 37 -11.37 -0.57 -16.25
CA LEU A 37 -10.10 -0.56 -15.54
C LEU A 37 -9.59 0.87 -15.32
N GLN A 38 -9.74 1.75 -16.31
CA GLN A 38 -9.34 3.15 -16.17
C GLN A 38 -10.26 3.90 -15.19
N SER A 39 -11.55 3.59 -15.18
CA SER A 39 -12.52 4.11 -14.22
C SER A 39 -12.18 3.66 -12.80
N TYR A 40 -11.84 2.39 -12.62
CA TYR A 40 -11.33 1.84 -11.36
C TYR A 40 -10.08 2.58 -10.88
N VAL A 41 -9.06 2.75 -11.74
CA VAL A 41 -7.82 3.47 -11.39
C VAL A 41 -8.13 4.91 -10.96
N SER A 42 -8.99 5.59 -11.70
CA SER A 42 -9.36 6.99 -11.45
C SER A 42 -10.16 7.15 -10.14
N ALA A 43 -11.04 6.20 -9.82
CA ALA A 43 -11.76 6.17 -8.56
C ALA A 43 -10.84 5.84 -7.38
N ARG A 44 -10.00 4.80 -7.51
CA ARG A 44 -9.08 4.36 -6.45
C ARG A 44 -8.04 5.43 -6.10
N ALA A 45 -7.59 6.22 -7.08
CA ALA A 45 -6.70 7.36 -6.85
C ALA A 45 -7.30 8.45 -5.94
N LYS A 46 -8.63 8.51 -5.85
CA LYS A 46 -9.34 9.44 -4.97
C LYS A 46 -9.65 8.83 -3.61
N ASP A 47 -9.41 7.55 -3.39
CA ASP A 47 -9.70 6.96 -2.09
C ASP A 47 -8.72 7.44 -1.01
N PRO A 48 -9.17 7.52 0.26
CA PRO A 48 -8.27 7.79 1.38
C PRO A 48 -7.25 6.65 1.49
N GLY A 49 -5.99 7.04 1.60
CA GLY A 49 -4.85 6.19 1.91
C GLY A 49 -4.39 6.37 3.36
N ILE A 50 -3.16 5.94 3.63
CA ILE A 50 -2.57 5.99 4.96
C ILE A 50 -2.16 7.43 5.29
N ARG A 51 -2.28 7.82 6.57
CA ARG A 51 -1.81 9.12 7.11
C ARG A 51 -2.44 10.34 6.42
N GLY A 52 -3.72 10.24 6.05
CA GLY A 52 -4.48 11.33 5.44
C GLY A 52 -4.09 11.64 3.99
N ARG A 53 -3.20 10.84 3.38
CA ARG A 53 -2.87 10.93 1.95
C ARG A 53 -3.88 10.16 1.11
N ARG A 54 -3.86 10.33 -0.20
CA ARG A 54 -4.59 9.45 -1.13
C ARG A 54 -3.85 8.13 -1.32
N VAL A 55 -4.55 7.12 -1.84
CA VAL A 55 -3.93 5.84 -2.20
C VAL A 55 -2.84 6.06 -3.24
N SER A 56 -1.64 5.51 -3.00
CA SER A 56 -0.50 5.69 -3.89
C SER A 56 -0.72 5.02 -5.26
N PRO A 57 -0.18 5.55 -6.36
CA PRO A 57 -0.25 4.89 -7.67
C PRO A 57 0.41 3.50 -7.65
N ALA A 58 1.43 3.30 -6.81
CA ALA A 58 2.06 2.01 -6.61
C ALA A 58 1.12 0.96 -6.00
N THR A 59 0.27 1.37 -5.04
CA THR A 59 -0.77 0.51 -4.48
C THR A 59 -1.79 0.14 -5.55
N ILE A 60 -2.30 1.13 -6.30
CA ILE A 60 -3.27 0.86 -7.39
C ILE A 60 -2.68 -0.10 -8.43
N LYS A 61 -1.39 0.05 -8.75
CA LYS A 61 -0.69 -0.87 -9.66
C LYS A 61 -0.63 -2.30 -9.10
N LYS A 62 -0.47 -2.48 -7.78
CA LYS A 62 -0.54 -3.80 -7.14
C LYS A 62 -1.91 -4.43 -7.35
N ASP A 63 -2.99 -3.69 -7.10
CA ASP A 63 -4.36 -4.18 -7.31
C ASP A 63 -4.56 -4.66 -8.77
N ILE A 64 -4.12 -3.87 -9.77
CA ILE A 64 -4.22 -4.22 -11.19
C ILE A 64 -3.36 -5.44 -11.57
N VAL A 65 -2.14 -5.54 -11.04
CA VAL A 65 -1.26 -6.70 -11.29
C VAL A 65 -1.86 -7.96 -10.70
N THR A 66 -2.40 -7.89 -9.49
CA THR A 66 -3.10 -9.03 -8.87
C THR A 66 -4.30 -9.47 -9.70
N LEU A 67 -5.13 -8.53 -10.16
CA LEU A 67 -6.25 -8.85 -11.04
C LEU A 67 -5.79 -9.53 -12.33
N ARG A 68 -4.72 -9.02 -12.96
CA ARG A 68 -4.14 -9.64 -14.16
C ARG A 68 -3.68 -11.07 -13.91
N THR A 69 -3.05 -11.34 -12.77
CA THR A 69 -2.61 -12.69 -12.41
C THR A 69 -3.79 -13.64 -12.31
N VAL A 70 -4.84 -13.26 -11.59
CA VAL A 70 -6.07 -14.06 -11.45
C VAL A 70 -6.77 -14.24 -12.81
N TRP A 71 -6.82 -13.19 -13.63
CA TRP A 71 -7.39 -13.25 -14.98
C TRP A 71 -6.65 -14.27 -15.86
N ASN A 72 -5.32 -14.25 -15.83
CA ASN A 72 -4.51 -15.18 -16.61
C ASN A 72 -4.74 -16.64 -16.17
N TRP A 73 -4.90 -16.89 -14.87
CA TRP A 73 -5.29 -18.22 -14.39
C TRP A 73 -6.67 -18.61 -14.88
N ALA A 74 -7.65 -17.72 -14.83
CA ALA A 74 -8.99 -17.99 -15.33
C ALA A 74 -9.01 -18.29 -16.84
N VAL A 75 -8.14 -17.64 -17.63
CA VAL A 75 -7.96 -17.98 -19.05
C VAL A 75 -7.33 -19.36 -19.23
N GLN A 76 -6.27 -19.68 -18.47
CA GLN A 76 -5.63 -20.99 -18.52
C GLN A 76 -6.57 -22.13 -18.08
N SER A 77 -7.47 -21.86 -17.15
CA SER A 77 -8.51 -22.80 -16.69
C SER A 77 -9.77 -22.81 -17.56
N ALA A 78 -9.75 -22.14 -18.73
CA ALA A 78 -10.89 -22.05 -19.66
C ALA A 78 -12.18 -21.43 -19.07
N LEU A 79 -12.07 -20.67 -17.97
CA LEU A 79 -13.17 -19.88 -17.39
C LEU A 79 -13.38 -18.55 -18.14
N LEU A 80 -12.32 -18.05 -18.78
CA LEU A 80 -12.32 -16.84 -19.60
C LEU A 80 -11.64 -17.12 -20.94
N CYS A 81 -12.11 -16.46 -22.00
CA CYS A 81 -11.57 -16.67 -23.35
C CYS A 81 -10.78 -15.46 -23.87
N LYS A 82 -10.89 -14.31 -23.19
CA LYS A 82 -10.31 -13.03 -23.64
C LYS A 82 -9.03 -12.71 -22.85
N PRO A 83 -8.03 -12.07 -23.49
CA PRO A 83 -6.85 -11.57 -22.78
C PRO A 83 -7.23 -10.43 -21.83
N PHE A 84 -6.41 -10.22 -20.79
CA PHE A 84 -6.63 -9.15 -19.83
C PHE A 84 -6.57 -7.76 -20.51
N PRO A 85 -7.62 -6.91 -20.40
CA PRO A 85 -7.74 -5.65 -21.14
C PRO A 85 -6.96 -4.48 -20.51
N GLY A 86 -5.77 -4.75 -19.96
CA GLY A 86 -4.99 -3.75 -19.21
C GLY A 86 -3.99 -2.93 -20.02
N ARG A 87 -3.89 -3.14 -21.33
CA ARG A 87 -2.96 -2.40 -22.19
C ARG A 87 -3.44 -0.96 -22.36
N GLY A 88 -2.55 0.01 -22.11
CA GLY A 88 -2.87 1.44 -22.25
C GLY A 88 -3.36 2.15 -20.97
N LEU A 89 -3.41 1.43 -19.83
CA LEU A 89 -3.77 2.05 -18.55
C LEU A 89 -2.82 3.17 -18.15
N ARG A 90 -3.40 4.30 -17.71
CA ARG A 90 -2.67 5.46 -17.22
C ARG A 90 -2.85 5.57 -15.71
N PHE A 91 -1.73 5.59 -15.01
CA PHE A 91 -1.67 5.77 -13.56
C PHE A 91 -1.38 7.23 -13.21
N PRO A 92 -1.87 7.72 -12.06
CA PRO A 92 -1.50 9.04 -11.57
C PRO A 92 0.01 9.14 -11.35
N LYS A 93 0.55 10.36 -11.48
CA LYS A 93 1.97 10.62 -11.21
C LYS A 93 2.30 10.21 -9.78
N LEU A 94 3.45 9.57 -9.59
CA LEU A 94 3.96 9.27 -8.26
C LEU A 94 4.33 10.60 -7.60
N GLU A 95 3.86 10.83 -6.37
CA GLU A 95 4.60 11.71 -5.47
C GLU A 95 5.93 11.01 -5.16
N GLU A 96 7.05 11.70 -5.35
CA GLU A 96 8.36 11.15 -5.06
C GLU A 96 8.42 10.68 -3.61
N LYS A 97 8.91 9.45 -3.41
CA LYS A 97 9.20 8.96 -2.07
C LYS A 97 10.24 9.91 -1.47
N ALA A 98 10.05 10.29 -0.21
CA ALA A 98 11.08 11.05 0.50
C ALA A 98 12.44 10.35 0.35
N PRO A 99 13.52 11.10 0.09
CA PRO A 99 14.85 10.54 -0.08
C PRO A 99 15.22 9.70 1.15
N PHE A 100 16.06 8.68 0.94
CA PHE A 100 16.60 7.90 2.04
C PHE A 100 17.29 8.85 3.03
N GLN A 101 16.99 8.70 4.32
CA GLN A 101 17.54 9.53 5.38
C GLN A 101 18.32 8.65 6.34
N THR A 102 19.51 9.11 6.73
CA THR A 102 20.29 8.52 7.81
C THR A 102 19.67 8.84 9.18
N ILE A 103 19.98 8.03 10.19
CA ILE A 103 19.45 8.20 11.55
C ILE A 103 19.74 9.61 12.11
N ALA A 104 20.96 10.12 11.91
CA ALA A 104 21.34 11.47 12.34
C ALA A 104 20.54 12.60 11.65
N GLU A 105 20.14 12.41 10.38
CA GLU A 105 19.32 13.37 9.66
C GLU A 105 17.86 13.37 10.14
N ILE A 106 17.37 12.21 10.55
CA ILE A 106 16.05 12.04 11.18
C ILE A 106 16.02 12.79 12.51
N GLU A 107 17.00 12.54 13.38
CA GLU A 107 17.11 13.17 14.70
C GLU A 107 17.16 14.70 14.61
N ARG A 108 18.00 15.24 13.71
CA ARG A 108 18.07 16.69 13.47
C ARG A 108 16.76 17.27 12.94
N ARG A 109 15.96 16.52 12.19
CA ARG A 109 14.64 17.00 11.71
C ARG A 109 13.60 16.99 12.82
N VAL A 110 13.61 15.97 13.68
CA VAL A 110 12.72 15.88 14.86
C VAL A 110 13.01 17.01 15.84
N GLN A 111 14.29 17.27 16.16
CA GLN A 111 14.69 18.35 17.07
C GLN A 111 14.32 19.76 16.58
N ARG A 112 14.25 19.97 15.26
CA ARG A 112 13.87 21.27 14.66
C ARG A 112 12.36 21.51 14.61
N GLY A 113 11.52 20.55 15.00
CA GLY A 113 10.07 20.75 15.15
C GLY A 113 9.27 20.99 13.86
N GLY A 114 9.86 20.78 12.67
CA GLY A 114 9.24 21.11 11.37
C GLY A 114 8.51 19.95 10.67
N LEU A 115 8.23 18.84 11.36
CA LEU A 115 7.64 17.65 10.74
C LEU A 115 6.12 17.62 10.93
N THR A 116 5.39 17.45 9.83
CA THR A 116 3.95 17.15 9.88
C THR A 116 3.70 15.77 10.51
N LYS A 117 2.50 15.55 11.07
CA LYS A 117 2.12 14.26 11.69
C LYS A 117 2.33 13.06 10.74
N ALA A 118 2.09 13.26 9.44
CA ALA A 118 2.31 12.23 8.41
C ALA A 118 3.80 11.93 8.19
N GLN A 119 4.65 12.96 8.16
CA GLN A 119 6.10 12.81 8.02
C GLN A 119 6.72 12.16 9.26
N ASN A 120 6.25 12.52 10.47
CA ASN A 120 6.73 11.90 11.71
C ASN A 120 6.44 10.39 11.75
N ALA A 121 5.32 9.96 11.18
CA ALA A 121 4.98 8.54 11.11
C ALA A 121 5.76 7.81 10.00
N ASP A 122 6.14 8.47 8.89
CA ASP A 122 7.00 7.90 7.84
C ASP A 122 8.41 7.57 8.35
N LEU A 123 8.84 8.24 9.42
CA LEU A 123 10.12 8.02 10.11
C LEU A 123 10.11 6.79 11.04
N CYS A 124 8.95 6.15 11.25
CA CYS A 124 8.80 5.09 12.23
C CYS A 124 9.27 3.73 11.71
N LEU A 125 10.56 3.44 11.95
CA LEU A 125 11.07 2.08 12.16
C LEU A 125 12.12 1.97 13.29
N VAL A 126 12.45 3.05 14.03
CA VAL A 126 13.55 3.00 15.03
C VAL A 126 13.17 3.53 16.42
N ALA A 127 12.08 4.27 16.59
CA ALA A 127 11.77 4.93 17.87
C ALA A 127 11.16 4.02 18.95
N SER A 128 10.72 2.79 18.63
CA SER A 128 10.09 1.90 19.62
C SER A 128 11.08 1.23 20.57
N SER A 129 12.39 1.40 20.38
CA SER A 129 13.43 0.78 21.21
C SER A 129 13.93 1.67 22.36
N PHE A 130 13.45 2.92 22.49
CA PHE A 130 14.03 3.89 23.43
C PHE A 130 13.09 4.38 24.55
N GLN A 131 11.93 3.74 24.74
CA GLN A 131 11.12 3.92 25.96
C GLN A 131 11.24 2.67 26.84
N GLY A 132 12.41 2.48 27.43
CA GLY A 132 12.63 1.34 28.33
C GLY A 132 14.00 1.31 29.00
N SER A 133 14.61 2.46 29.31
CA SER A 133 15.85 2.52 30.12
C SER A 133 16.07 3.93 30.66
N ASN A 134 15.18 4.42 31.52
CA ASN A 134 15.54 5.52 32.41
C ASN A 134 14.75 5.44 33.72
N GLN A 135 15.17 4.54 34.60
CA GLN A 135 15.09 4.77 36.04
C GLN A 135 16.45 4.39 36.64
N ASN A 136 17.35 5.38 36.64
CA ASN A 136 18.54 5.41 37.50
C ASN A 136 18.08 5.35 38.97
N HIS A 137 18.58 4.39 39.73
CA HIS A 137 19.68 4.63 40.68
C HIS A 137 19.49 5.88 41.55
N HIS A 138 18.80 5.70 42.68
CA HIS A 138 19.18 6.40 43.92
C HIS A 138 19.71 5.36 44.91
N ARG A 139 21.03 5.10 44.78
CA ARG A 139 21.88 4.67 45.89
C ARG A 139 21.99 5.87 46.84
N THR A 140 21.48 5.75 48.06
CA THR A 140 21.92 6.58 49.19
C THR A 140 23.06 5.85 49.91
N PRO A 141 24.17 6.55 50.26
CA PRO A 141 25.28 5.96 50.99
C PRO A 141 25.10 6.06 52.52
N PHE A 142 25.64 5.06 53.22
CA PHE A 142 26.16 5.02 54.61
C PHE A 142 25.35 5.66 55.76
N HIS A 143 25.03 4.90 56.81
CA HIS A 143 25.98 4.64 57.91
C HIS A 143 25.58 3.43 58.76
#